data_AF-A0A1W9WJ83-F1
#
_entry.id   AF-A0A1W9WJ83-F1
#
_cell.length_a   1.000
_cell.length_b   1.000
_cell.length_c   1.000
_cell.angle_alpha   90.00
_cell.angle_beta   90.00
_cell.angle_gamma   90.00
#
_symmetry.space_group_name_H-M   'P 1'
#
loop_
_entity.id
_entity.type
_entity.pdbx_description
1 polymer ?
#
loop_
_entity_poly.entity_id
_entity_poly.type
_entity_poly.pdbx_seq_one_letter_code
_entity_poly.pdbx_strand_id
1 'polypeptide(L)'
;MALLFPRLPDYKPEIEHWLSQVLEQPIVIGNLTTYWVDWMPTVALQEVRLLETNAEQSVVEIAYAEIVFNVWASIKQAQVVTNSVAVTGSQFTLARNREGNIKLVGLRESDTTDNSFLLGWLLQQPHLSLHATTLTWLEPEPPPFFLANLKLSVERQNSGHKITGRVNLPQQTLQGVQAKTFSFESWLDIQQLSAKGQFAFEQLQFVSKSPLANFFQTEHTPSIEQSQVSESPLTQQSLSQSGKRQSLSGEFHAHQQANGAWQIDIKQHLASPNQKPWLTHQMKVRFKPVIPTTTSMGSSTNASGGQIELSGSIKVLPLDQLLNNLPAEIINSANPKLPETLAAIQGTLHDIQWAYSPNHWRVRLSFADLTTEPVGQLPGISGLSGQIDIKPNKGTVYFHKAAVTLNLPNLYSHPLSLAQLKGNINWQRTQKLLRLTTKKLQAVDNNMKVQVVGSIDIPLTGGTPNSHL
;
A
#
# COMPACT_ATOMS: atom_id res chain seq x y z
N MET A 1 49.05 -12.96 2.83
CA MET A 1 47.66 -13.43 2.64
C MET A 1 47.49 -14.38 1.45
N ALA A 2 48.12 -14.17 0.29
CA ALA A 2 47.90 -15.01 -0.91
C ALA A 2 48.21 -16.53 -0.75
N LEU A 3 49.14 -16.93 0.12
CA LEU A 3 49.48 -18.34 0.33
C LEU A 3 48.51 -19.13 1.22
N LEU A 4 47.65 -18.47 2.00
CA LEU A 4 46.74 -19.16 2.94
C LEU A 4 45.33 -19.33 2.36
N PHE A 5 45.00 -18.61 1.30
CA PHE A 5 43.65 -18.58 0.73
C PHE A 5 43.15 -19.97 0.29
N PRO A 6 43.95 -20.82 -0.38
CA PRO A 6 43.50 -22.16 -0.77
C PRO A 6 43.25 -23.12 0.42
N ARG A 7 43.78 -22.80 1.61
CA ARG A 7 43.64 -23.62 2.83
C ARG A 7 42.48 -23.18 3.73
N LEU A 8 41.75 -22.12 3.37
CA LEU A 8 40.55 -21.69 4.11
C LEU A 8 39.52 -22.81 4.36
N PRO A 9 39.30 -23.79 3.46
CA PRO A 9 38.43 -24.94 3.74
C PRO A 9 38.83 -25.75 4.98
N ASP A 10 40.14 -25.84 5.28
CA ASP A 10 40.65 -26.55 6.46
C ASP A 10 40.21 -25.87 7.77
N TYR A 11 39.91 -24.57 7.72
CA TYR A 11 39.51 -23.74 8.87
C TYR A 11 38.01 -23.55 9.00
N LYS A 12 37.20 -24.36 8.30
CA LYS A 12 35.74 -24.28 8.36
C LYS A 12 35.21 -24.32 9.82
N PRO A 13 35.65 -25.24 10.71
CA PRO A 13 35.16 -25.28 12.09
C PRO A 13 35.45 -24.00 12.89
N GLU A 14 36.61 -23.39 12.68
CA GLU A 14 37.00 -22.14 13.33
C GLU A 14 36.17 -20.95 12.80
N ILE A 15 35.87 -20.93 11.50
CA ILE A 15 35.01 -19.93 10.88
C ILE A 15 33.58 -20.05 11.42
N GLU A 16 33.03 -21.27 11.51
CA GLU A 16 31.73 -21.53 12.13
C GLU A 16 31.69 -21.06 13.58
N HIS A 17 32.73 -21.38 14.36
CA HIS A 17 32.83 -20.96 15.75
C HIS A 17 32.89 -19.44 15.90
N TRP A 18 33.73 -18.77 15.11
CA TRP A 18 33.86 -17.31 15.11
C TRP A 18 32.55 -16.63 14.68
N LEU A 19 31.93 -17.07 13.58
CA LEU A 19 30.65 -16.53 13.13
C LEU A 19 29.56 -16.74 14.17
N SER A 20 29.56 -17.89 14.86
CA SER A 20 28.60 -18.18 15.91
C SER A 20 28.71 -17.24 17.11
N GLN A 21 29.95 -16.83 17.45
CA GLN A 21 30.19 -15.83 18.50
C GLN A 21 29.73 -14.43 18.07
N VAL A 22 30.03 -14.03 16.83
CA VAL A 22 29.65 -12.71 16.29
C VAL A 22 28.13 -12.56 16.18
N LEU A 23 27.42 -13.62 15.81
CA LEU A 23 25.96 -13.62 15.67
C LEU A 23 25.22 -13.98 16.96
N GLU A 24 25.94 -14.30 18.04
CA GLU A 24 25.41 -14.89 19.27
C GLU A 24 24.49 -16.10 19.03
N GLN A 25 24.71 -16.84 17.93
CA GLN A 25 23.85 -17.92 17.46
C GLN A 25 24.64 -18.98 16.70
N PRO A 26 24.35 -20.29 16.89
CA PRO A 26 25.09 -21.34 16.21
C PRO A 26 24.90 -21.27 14.69
N ILE A 27 26.02 -21.26 13.96
CA ILE A 27 26.06 -21.38 12.49
C ILE A 27 26.67 -22.71 12.11
N VAL A 28 26.02 -23.36 11.14
CA VAL A 28 26.56 -24.52 10.45
C VAL A 28 26.70 -24.18 8.97
N ILE A 29 27.86 -24.46 8.40
CA ILE A 29 28.15 -24.35 6.98
C ILE A 29 28.18 -25.78 6.43
N GLY A 30 27.46 -26.09 5.35
CA GLY A 30 27.57 -27.42 4.73
C GLY A 30 28.95 -27.61 4.11
N ASN A 31 29.29 -26.72 3.17
CA ASN A 31 30.56 -26.76 2.45
C ASN A 31 31.18 -25.36 2.30
N LEU A 32 32.50 -25.30 2.42
CA LEU A 32 33.30 -24.08 2.23
C LEU A 32 34.33 -24.34 1.14
N THR A 33 34.28 -23.55 0.08
CA THR A 33 35.21 -23.66 -1.05
C THR A 33 35.89 -22.34 -1.31
N THR A 34 37.08 -22.42 -1.90
CA THR A 34 37.82 -21.24 -2.34
C THR A 34 38.28 -21.43 -3.77
N TYR A 35 38.19 -20.37 -4.55
CA TYR A 35 38.63 -20.35 -5.94
C TYR A 35 39.00 -18.92 -6.34
N TRP A 36 39.47 -18.76 -7.57
CA TRP A 36 39.86 -17.46 -8.11
C TRP A 36 38.97 -17.14 -9.31
N VAL A 37 38.44 -15.92 -9.35
CA VAL A 37 37.73 -15.37 -10.51
C VAL A 37 38.48 -14.13 -10.94
N ASP A 38 39.04 -14.12 -12.16
CA ASP A 38 39.79 -12.98 -12.69
C ASP A 38 40.79 -12.39 -11.65
N TRP A 39 41.61 -13.25 -11.03
CA TRP A 39 42.61 -12.90 -10.02
C TRP A 39 42.06 -12.37 -8.68
N MET A 40 40.75 -12.43 -8.49
CA MET A 40 40.09 -12.14 -7.22
C MET A 40 39.90 -13.43 -6.43
N PRO A 41 40.44 -13.53 -5.21
CA PRO A 41 40.16 -14.64 -4.33
C PRO A 41 38.69 -14.60 -3.90
N THR A 42 38.02 -15.72 -4.08
CA THR A 42 36.58 -15.87 -3.81
C THR A 42 36.36 -17.00 -2.82
N VAL A 43 35.59 -16.70 -1.76
CA VAL A 43 35.11 -17.68 -0.78
C VAL A 43 33.65 -17.95 -1.07
N ALA A 44 33.30 -19.23 -1.24
CA ALA A 44 31.93 -19.65 -1.44
C ALA A 44 31.51 -20.61 -0.33
N LEU A 45 30.38 -20.28 0.30
CA LEU A 45 29.74 -21.04 1.36
C LEU A 45 28.46 -21.66 0.81
N GLN A 46 28.23 -22.93 1.07
CA GLN A 46 27.05 -23.66 0.66
C GLN A 46 26.31 -24.20 1.88
N GLU A 47 24.98 -24.21 1.80
CA GLU A 47 24.10 -24.75 2.84
C GLU A 47 24.38 -24.14 4.22
N VAL A 48 24.46 -22.81 4.28
CA VAL A 48 24.65 -22.08 5.52
C VAL A 48 23.32 -22.05 6.27
N ARG A 49 23.33 -22.54 7.50
CA ARG A 49 22.16 -22.61 8.38
C ARG A 49 22.46 -21.92 9.70
N LEU A 50 21.60 -20.97 10.05
CA LEU A 50 21.59 -20.34 11.36
C LEU A 50 20.58 -21.09 12.23
N LEU A 51 21.05 -21.66 13.32
CA LEU A 51 20.24 -22.47 14.23
C LEU A 51 19.73 -21.63 15.39
N GLU A 52 18.56 -21.99 15.92
CA GLU A 52 18.07 -21.41 17.15
C GLU A 52 18.93 -21.86 18.34
N THR A 53 19.24 -20.97 19.29
CA THR A 53 20.15 -21.24 20.42
C THR A 53 19.73 -22.45 21.26
N ASN A 54 18.45 -22.81 21.27
CA ASN A 54 17.87 -23.89 22.07
C ASN A 54 17.13 -24.97 21.25
N ALA A 55 17.17 -24.92 19.92
CA ALA A 55 16.50 -25.89 19.07
C ALA A 55 17.36 -26.25 17.84
N GLU A 56 17.27 -27.49 17.37
CA GLU A 56 17.90 -27.92 16.10
C GLU A 56 17.19 -27.37 14.85
N GLN A 57 16.19 -26.49 15.03
CA GLN A 57 15.46 -25.89 13.94
C GLN A 57 16.28 -24.75 13.31
N SER A 58 16.40 -24.79 11.98
CA SER A 58 17.05 -23.74 11.20
C SER A 58 16.10 -22.55 11.08
N VAL A 59 16.61 -21.38 11.44
CA VAL A 59 15.86 -20.12 11.42
C VAL A 59 16.06 -19.39 10.09
N VAL A 60 17.32 -19.36 9.66
CA VAL A 60 17.74 -18.77 8.40
C VAL A 60 18.52 -19.82 7.64
N GLU A 61 18.10 -20.06 6.41
CA GLU A 61 18.77 -20.97 5.49
C GLU A 61 19.26 -20.18 4.29
N ILE A 62 20.52 -20.39 3.92
CA ILE A 62 21.15 -19.78 2.76
C ILE A 62 21.78 -20.91 1.96
N ALA A 63 21.24 -21.17 0.77
CA ALA A 63 21.77 -22.21 -0.10
C ALA A 63 23.21 -21.90 -0.56
N TYR A 64 23.49 -20.63 -0.88
CA TYR A 64 24.79 -20.20 -1.38
C TYR A 64 25.11 -18.77 -0.95
N ALA A 65 26.31 -18.55 -0.41
CA ALA A 65 26.85 -17.22 -0.18
C ALA A 65 28.26 -17.11 -0.78
N GLU A 66 28.57 -15.98 -1.40
CA GLU A 66 29.84 -15.75 -2.07
C GLU A 66 30.41 -14.40 -1.65
N ILE A 67 31.69 -14.40 -1.32
CA ILE A 67 32.44 -13.21 -0.93
C ILE A 67 33.67 -13.13 -1.82
N VAL A 68 33.72 -12.08 -2.64
CA VAL A 68 34.83 -11.80 -3.54
C VAL A 68 35.70 -10.74 -2.90
N PHE A 69 37.00 -11.01 -2.73
CA PHE A 69 37.94 -10.11 -2.07
C PHE A 69 38.72 -9.26 -3.08
N ASN A 70 38.96 -7.99 -2.74
CA ASN A 70 39.81 -7.11 -3.53
C ASN A 70 41.21 -7.05 -2.90
N VAL A 71 42.13 -7.88 -3.42
CA VAL A 71 43.49 -8.01 -2.87
C VAL A 71 44.27 -6.70 -2.95
N TRP A 72 44.20 -6.01 -4.10
CA TRP A 72 44.95 -4.77 -4.32
C TRP A 72 44.50 -3.65 -3.39
N ALA A 73 43.18 -3.45 -3.27
CA ALA A 73 42.62 -2.50 -2.34
C ALA A 73 42.95 -2.88 -0.88
N SER A 74 42.89 -4.17 -0.56
CA SER A 74 43.21 -4.67 0.78
C SER A 74 44.65 -4.39 1.19
N ILE A 75 45.60 -4.62 0.29
CA ILE A 75 47.03 -4.31 0.52
C ILE A 75 47.23 -2.81 0.67
N LYS A 76 46.64 -2.00 -0.22
CA LYS A 76 46.78 -0.53 -0.18
C LYS A 76 46.21 0.10 1.11
N GLN A 77 45.13 -0.47 1.63
CA GLN A 77 44.42 0.06 2.79
C GLN A 77 44.79 -0.65 4.11
N ALA A 78 45.64 -1.67 4.05
CA ALA A 78 46.01 -2.53 5.19
C ALA A 78 44.80 -3.10 5.96
N GLN A 79 43.69 -3.32 5.27
CA GLN A 79 42.44 -3.87 5.82
C GLN A 79 41.81 -4.83 4.82
N VAL A 80 40.97 -5.76 5.27
CA VAL A 80 40.26 -6.67 4.35
C VAL A 80 39.17 -5.89 3.62
N VAL A 81 39.32 -5.79 2.29
CA VAL A 81 38.36 -5.13 1.41
C VAL A 81 37.72 -6.17 0.50
N THR A 82 36.40 -6.17 0.47
CA THR A 82 35.61 -6.98 -0.46
C THR A 82 35.33 -6.20 -1.73
N ASN A 83 35.15 -6.92 -2.83
CA ASN A 83 34.62 -6.38 -4.08
C ASN A 83 33.10 -6.54 -4.12
N SER A 84 32.61 -7.74 -3.77
CA SER A 84 31.18 -8.05 -3.76
C SER A 84 30.83 -9.12 -2.73
N VAL A 85 29.61 -9.05 -2.22
CA VAL A 85 28.97 -10.08 -1.41
C VAL A 85 27.66 -10.47 -2.07
N ALA A 86 27.43 -11.77 -2.29
CA ALA A 86 26.22 -12.30 -2.87
C ALA A 86 25.62 -13.38 -1.97
N VAL A 87 24.32 -13.33 -1.74
CA VAL A 87 23.58 -14.33 -0.97
C VAL A 87 22.43 -14.82 -1.85
N THR A 88 22.37 -16.12 -2.13
CA THR A 88 21.42 -16.72 -3.07
C THR A 88 20.74 -17.94 -2.46
N GLY A 89 19.47 -18.14 -2.83
CA GLY A 89 18.69 -19.28 -2.35
C GLY A 89 18.34 -19.16 -0.88
N SER A 90 18.24 -17.93 -0.37
CA SER A 90 18.01 -17.68 1.04
C SER A 90 16.52 -17.65 1.40
N GLN A 91 16.20 -18.13 2.59
CA GLN A 91 14.83 -18.15 3.13
C GLN A 91 14.81 -17.44 4.47
N PHE A 92 13.85 -16.51 4.62
CA PHE A 92 13.74 -15.68 5.81
C PHE A 92 12.29 -15.53 6.24
N THR A 93 12.08 -15.37 7.55
CA THR A 93 10.77 -15.05 8.11
C THR A 93 10.86 -13.74 8.89
N LEU A 94 10.05 -12.75 8.53
CA LEU A 94 9.85 -11.52 9.29
C LEU A 94 8.54 -11.63 10.06
N ALA A 95 8.51 -11.14 11.29
CA ALA A 95 7.30 -11.06 12.09
C ALA A 95 7.05 -9.62 12.53
N ARG A 96 5.81 -9.15 12.34
CA ARG A 96 5.31 -7.91 12.90
C ARG A 96 4.54 -8.21 14.19
N ASN A 97 4.83 -7.48 15.27
CA ASN A 97 4.05 -7.55 16.50
C ASN A 97 2.87 -6.55 16.50
N ARG A 98 1.97 -6.63 17.50
CA ARG A 98 0.80 -5.73 17.62
C ARG A 98 1.17 -4.24 17.79
N GLU A 99 2.39 -3.96 18.20
CA GLU A 99 2.92 -2.60 18.37
C GLU A 99 3.48 -2.02 17.05
N GLY A 100 3.58 -2.85 16.00
CA GLY A 100 4.12 -2.49 14.69
C GLY A 100 5.61 -2.74 14.52
N ASN A 101 6.30 -3.28 15.54
CA ASN A 101 7.72 -3.63 15.47
C ASN A 101 7.90 -4.85 14.55
N ILE A 102 8.90 -4.79 13.68
CA ILE A 102 9.25 -5.85 12.74
C ILE A 102 10.56 -6.48 13.21
N LYS A 103 10.60 -7.81 13.25
CA LYS A 103 11.78 -8.58 13.65
C LYS A 103 12.03 -9.73 12.68
N LEU A 104 13.30 -10.07 12.47
CA LEU A 104 13.67 -11.31 11.80
C LEU A 104 13.46 -12.45 12.79
N VAL A 105 12.55 -13.36 12.47
CA VAL A 105 12.25 -14.52 13.31
C VAL A 105 13.54 -15.30 13.51
N GLY A 106 13.76 -15.68 14.76
CA GLY A 106 14.86 -16.48 15.27
C GLY A 106 16.26 -15.86 15.21
N LEU A 107 16.41 -14.58 14.84
CA LEU A 107 17.58 -13.80 15.30
C LEU A 107 17.31 -13.33 16.74
N ARG A 108 18.31 -13.45 17.61
CA ARG A 108 18.25 -12.91 18.96
C ARG A 108 18.20 -11.38 18.86
N GLU A 109 17.22 -10.76 19.50
CA GLU A 109 17.32 -9.33 19.85
C GLU A 109 18.46 -9.23 20.88
N SER A 110 19.63 -8.72 20.45
CA SER A 110 20.70 -8.44 21.42
C SER A 110 20.39 -7.11 22.10
N ASP A 111 20.44 -7.12 23.44
CA ASP A 111 20.25 -5.91 24.27
C ASP A 111 21.41 -4.91 24.10
N THR A 112 22.51 -5.34 23.46
CA THR A 112 23.62 -4.48 23.05
C THR A 112 23.50 -4.15 21.57
N THR A 113 23.98 -2.97 21.21
CA THR A 113 23.90 -2.41 19.85
C THR A 113 24.72 -3.19 18.80
N ASP A 114 25.26 -4.37 19.13
CA ASP A 114 26.28 -5.10 18.37
C ASP A 114 25.75 -6.02 17.26
N ASN A 115 24.49 -6.49 17.32
CA ASN A 115 23.86 -7.15 16.15
C ASN A 115 23.68 -6.21 14.94
N SER A 116 23.87 -4.90 15.15
CA SER A 116 23.99 -3.88 14.10
C SER A 116 25.30 -3.99 13.31
N PHE A 117 26.31 -4.73 13.81
CA PHE A 117 27.62 -4.83 13.17
C PHE A 117 27.54 -5.53 11.82
N LEU A 118 26.93 -6.71 11.73
CA LEU A 118 26.88 -7.47 10.47
C LEU A 118 25.99 -6.82 9.42
N LEU A 119 24.84 -6.29 9.81
CA LEU A 119 23.99 -5.52 8.90
C LEU A 119 24.67 -4.22 8.46
N GLY A 120 25.33 -3.52 9.39
CA GLY A 120 26.13 -2.34 9.10
C GLY A 120 27.28 -2.65 8.15
N TRP A 121 28.00 -3.75 8.38
CA TRP A 121 29.08 -4.22 7.51
C TRP A 121 28.54 -4.61 6.13
N LEU A 122 27.45 -5.39 6.04
CA LEU A 122 26.83 -5.77 4.76
C LEU A 122 26.41 -4.55 3.94
N LEU A 123 25.84 -3.53 4.58
CA LEU A 123 25.48 -2.27 3.92
C LEU A 123 26.70 -1.42 3.53
N GLN A 124 27.88 -1.68 4.10
CA GLN A 124 29.12 -1.01 3.74
C GLN A 124 29.83 -1.63 2.53
N GLN A 125 29.42 -2.81 2.08
CA GLN A 125 30.06 -3.51 0.99
C GLN A 125 29.91 -2.71 -0.33
N PRO A 126 30.91 -2.71 -1.23
CA PRO A 126 30.81 -1.98 -2.50
C PRO A 126 29.66 -2.47 -3.37
N HIS A 127 29.46 -3.79 -3.41
CA HIS A 127 28.33 -4.43 -4.09
C HIS A 127 27.78 -5.54 -3.20
N LEU A 128 26.49 -5.46 -2.88
CA LEU A 128 25.75 -6.47 -2.16
C LEU A 128 24.59 -6.95 -3.04
N SER A 129 24.44 -8.25 -3.21
CA SER A 129 23.27 -8.84 -3.84
C SER A 129 22.63 -9.91 -2.95
N LEU A 130 21.30 -9.90 -2.89
CA LEU A 130 20.49 -10.83 -2.15
C LEU A 130 19.42 -11.39 -3.08
N HIS A 131 19.37 -12.71 -3.21
CA HIS A 131 18.33 -13.43 -3.93
C HIS A 131 17.68 -14.43 -2.97
N ALA A 132 16.61 -13.98 -2.32
CA ALA A 132 15.80 -14.81 -1.46
C ALA A 132 14.71 -15.52 -2.27
N THR A 133 14.59 -16.83 -2.07
CA THR A 133 13.56 -17.66 -2.70
C THR A 133 12.21 -17.34 -2.13
N THR A 134 12.13 -17.25 -0.80
CA THR A 134 10.92 -16.94 -0.06
C THR A 134 11.23 -16.01 1.12
N LEU A 135 10.41 -14.98 1.26
CA LEU A 135 10.31 -14.15 2.44
C LEU A 135 8.89 -14.31 3.01
N THR A 136 8.81 -14.92 4.18
CA THR A 136 7.54 -15.10 4.91
C THR A 136 7.33 -13.91 5.83
N TRP A 137 6.18 -13.25 5.72
CA TRP A 137 5.79 -12.14 6.58
C TRP A 137 4.63 -12.55 7.48
N LEU A 138 4.91 -12.65 8.78
CA LEU A 138 3.94 -12.98 9.80
C LEU A 138 3.31 -11.69 10.33
N GLU A 139 2.00 -11.53 10.11
CA GLU A 139 1.21 -10.50 10.79
C GLU A 139 0.76 -10.98 12.18
N PRO A 140 0.42 -10.06 13.10
CA PRO A 140 -0.15 -10.42 14.41
C PRO A 140 -1.45 -11.21 14.31
N GLU A 141 -2.19 -11.03 13.22
CA GLU A 141 -3.42 -11.73 12.89
C GLU A 141 -3.22 -12.50 11.58
N PRO A 142 -3.45 -13.82 11.54
CA PRO A 142 -3.29 -14.62 10.33
C PRO A 142 -4.28 -14.22 9.23
N PRO A 143 -4.00 -14.54 7.95
CA PRO A 143 -2.93 -15.42 7.45
C PRO A 143 -1.58 -14.71 7.20
N PRO A 144 -0.46 -15.46 7.16
CA PRO A 144 0.85 -14.92 6.77
C PRO A 144 0.90 -14.59 5.28
N PHE A 145 1.77 -13.65 4.90
CA PHE A 145 2.04 -13.31 3.51
C PHE A 145 3.36 -13.91 3.04
N PHE A 146 3.39 -14.41 1.81
CA PHE A 146 4.58 -15.00 1.21
C PHE A 146 5.02 -14.16 0.02
N LEU A 147 6.27 -13.72 0.06
CA LEU A 147 6.92 -12.98 -1.02
C LEU A 147 7.94 -13.91 -1.67
N ALA A 148 7.84 -14.11 -2.97
CA ALA A 148 8.69 -15.04 -3.70
C ALA A 148 9.71 -14.31 -4.57
N ASN A 149 10.87 -14.93 -4.80
CA ASN A 149 11.91 -14.44 -5.71
C ASN A 149 12.30 -12.97 -5.42
N LEU A 150 12.53 -12.64 -4.16
CA LEU A 150 13.05 -11.33 -3.78
C LEU A 150 14.50 -11.23 -4.26
N LYS A 151 14.73 -10.32 -5.19
CA LYS A 151 16.05 -9.89 -5.63
C LYS A 151 16.27 -8.47 -5.14
N LEU A 152 17.35 -8.26 -4.41
CA LEU A 152 17.79 -6.96 -3.92
C LEU A 152 19.25 -6.80 -4.29
N SER A 153 19.63 -5.64 -4.82
CA SER A 153 21.02 -5.28 -5.03
C SER A 153 21.28 -3.88 -4.49
N VAL A 154 22.37 -3.73 -3.75
CA VAL A 154 22.86 -2.48 -3.19
C VAL A 154 24.26 -2.27 -3.75
N GLU A 155 24.47 -1.14 -4.43
CA GLU A 155 25.74 -0.76 -5.00
C GLU A 155 26.15 0.59 -4.43
N ARG A 156 27.32 0.65 -3.79
CA ARG A 156 27.88 1.90 -3.29
C ARG A 156 28.45 2.70 -4.47
N GLN A 157 28.04 3.95 -4.58
CA GLN A 157 28.49 4.87 -5.62
C GLN A 157 28.80 6.23 -4.99
N ASN A 158 30.02 6.77 -5.20
CA ASN A 158 30.54 8.05 -4.71
C ASN A 158 30.04 8.52 -3.31
N SER A 159 28.84 9.09 -3.22
CA SER A 159 28.24 9.67 -2.00
C SER A 159 26.97 8.96 -1.49
N GLY A 160 26.59 7.82 -2.05
CA GLY A 160 25.33 7.14 -1.72
C GLY A 160 25.30 5.67 -2.14
N HIS A 161 24.11 5.09 -2.08
CA HIS A 161 23.87 3.69 -2.45
C HIS A 161 22.76 3.62 -3.48
N LYS A 162 23.04 3.02 -4.65
CA LYS A 162 22.02 2.62 -5.60
C LYS A 162 21.41 1.30 -5.11
N ILE A 163 20.11 1.29 -4.89
CA ILE A 163 19.35 0.13 -4.42
C ILE A 163 18.35 -0.25 -5.50
N THR A 164 18.39 -1.50 -5.95
CA THR A 164 17.40 -2.05 -6.87
C THR A 164 16.74 -3.25 -6.22
N GLY A 165 15.43 -3.39 -6.43
CA GLY A 165 14.67 -4.49 -5.87
C GLY A 165 13.61 -4.98 -6.83
N ARG A 166 13.37 -6.29 -6.82
CA ARG A 166 12.25 -6.93 -7.51
C ARG A 166 11.74 -8.07 -6.64
N VAL A 167 10.43 -8.18 -6.48
CA VAL A 167 9.79 -9.23 -5.69
C VAL A 167 8.48 -9.64 -6.33
N ASN A 168 8.20 -10.95 -6.33
CA ASN A 168 6.89 -11.43 -6.70
C ASN A 168 5.97 -11.36 -5.48
N LEU A 169 4.86 -10.67 -5.68
CA LEU A 169 3.82 -10.52 -4.66
C LEU A 169 2.93 -11.75 -4.66
N PRO A 170 2.33 -12.11 -3.50
CA PRO A 170 1.41 -13.22 -3.44
C PRO A 170 0.19 -12.95 -4.34
N GLN A 171 -0.37 -14.02 -4.92
CA GLN A 171 -1.63 -13.91 -5.67
C GLN A 171 -2.85 -13.66 -4.76
N GLN A 172 -2.65 -13.67 -3.44
CA GLN A 172 -3.68 -13.34 -2.47
C GLN A 172 -4.03 -11.86 -2.57
N THR A 173 -5.32 -11.58 -2.45
CA THR A 173 -5.82 -10.21 -2.44
C THR A 173 -5.36 -9.45 -1.20
N LEU A 174 -4.58 -8.40 -1.39
CA LEU A 174 -4.27 -7.42 -0.36
C LEU A 174 -5.33 -6.31 -0.41
N GLN A 175 -6.30 -6.35 0.49
CA GLN A 175 -7.31 -5.28 0.65
C GLN A 175 -8.04 -4.87 -0.65
N GLY A 176 -8.39 -5.85 -1.49
CA GLY A 176 -9.06 -5.61 -2.78
C GLY A 176 -8.12 -5.35 -3.95
N VAL A 177 -6.80 -5.44 -3.77
CA VAL A 177 -5.80 -5.30 -4.84
C VAL A 177 -4.95 -6.56 -4.94
N GLN A 178 -4.71 -7.01 -6.16
CA GLN A 178 -3.73 -8.04 -6.50
C GLN A 178 -2.70 -7.44 -7.46
N ALA A 179 -1.44 -7.79 -7.29
CA ALA A 179 -0.37 -7.46 -8.22
C ALA A 179 0.58 -8.65 -8.31
N LYS A 180 1.24 -8.84 -9.45
CA LYS A 180 2.14 -9.99 -9.63
C LYS A 180 3.55 -9.69 -9.16
N THR A 181 4.05 -8.50 -9.51
CA THR A 181 5.43 -8.13 -9.26
C THR A 181 5.52 -6.68 -8.85
N PHE A 182 6.35 -6.42 -7.85
CA PHE A 182 6.80 -5.10 -7.46
C PHE A 182 8.29 -4.97 -7.77
N SER A 183 8.69 -3.85 -8.34
CA SER A 183 10.09 -3.51 -8.54
C SER A 183 10.35 -2.04 -8.24
N PHE A 184 11.55 -1.74 -7.78
CA PHE A 184 11.99 -0.36 -7.55
C PHE A 184 13.48 -0.19 -7.87
N GLU A 185 13.83 1.04 -8.21
CA GLU A 185 15.21 1.53 -8.28
C GLU A 185 15.28 2.83 -7.47
N SER A 186 16.25 2.93 -6.57
CA SER A 186 16.38 4.03 -5.63
C SER A 186 17.82 4.44 -5.46
N TRP A 187 18.01 5.72 -5.20
CA TRP A 187 19.24 6.29 -4.68
C TRP A 187 19.06 6.66 -3.21
N LEU A 188 19.89 6.11 -2.33
CA LEU A 188 19.89 6.37 -0.89
C LEU A 188 21.10 7.24 -0.51
N ASP A 189 20.83 8.40 0.07
CA ASP A 189 21.82 9.24 0.75
C ASP A 189 21.70 9.01 2.26
N ILE A 190 22.69 8.32 2.82
CA ILE A 190 22.72 7.95 4.24
C ILE A 190 23.08 9.17 5.12
N GLN A 191 23.81 10.16 4.60
CA GLN A 191 24.17 11.35 5.36
C GLN A 191 22.97 12.28 5.53
N GLN A 192 22.16 12.42 4.48
CA GLN A 192 20.95 13.23 4.49
C GLN A 192 19.70 12.47 4.96
N LEU A 193 19.82 11.15 5.19
CA LEU A 193 18.70 10.25 5.48
C LEU A 193 17.55 10.47 4.49
N SER A 194 17.90 10.46 3.21
CA SER A 194 16.96 10.69 2.11
C SER A 194 17.10 9.62 1.03
N ALA A 195 15.98 9.29 0.38
CA ALA A 195 15.97 8.35 -0.73
C ALA A 195 15.07 8.88 -1.85
N LYS A 196 15.51 8.73 -3.10
CA LYS A 196 14.71 9.09 -4.28
C LYS A 196 14.78 7.98 -5.30
N GLY A 197 13.68 7.69 -5.96
CA GLY A 197 13.65 6.54 -6.86
C GLY A 197 12.38 6.43 -7.68
N GLN A 198 12.33 5.35 -8.44
CA GLN A 198 11.20 4.93 -9.24
C GLN A 198 10.71 3.57 -8.77
N PHE A 199 9.43 3.30 -8.97
CA PHE A 199 8.83 2.00 -8.68
C PHE A 199 7.79 1.63 -9.73
N ALA A 200 7.50 0.33 -9.81
CA ALA A 200 6.45 -0.21 -10.66
C ALA A 200 5.81 -1.44 -10.01
N PHE A 201 4.48 -1.52 -10.15
CA PHE A 201 3.68 -2.72 -9.96
C PHE A 201 3.21 -3.22 -11.33
N GLU A 202 3.51 -4.47 -11.62
CA GLU A 202 3.11 -5.14 -12.85
C GLU A 202 1.87 -6.00 -12.61
N GLN A 203 0.96 -6.00 -13.59
CA GLN A 203 -0.27 -6.81 -13.60
C GLN A 203 -1.16 -6.53 -12.38
N LEU A 204 -1.36 -5.25 -12.09
CA LEU A 204 -2.28 -4.79 -11.05
C LEU A 204 -3.72 -5.09 -11.48
N GLN A 205 -4.46 -5.72 -10.58
CA GLN A 205 -5.87 -6.05 -10.73
C GLN A 205 -6.58 -5.65 -9.44
N PHE A 206 -7.73 -5.00 -9.57
CA PHE A 206 -8.59 -4.79 -8.40
C PHE A 206 -9.66 -5.87 -8.37
N VAL A 207 -10.02 -6.30 -7.17
CA VAL A 207 -10.96 -7.38 -6.92
C VAL A 207 -12.00 -6.95 -5.89
N SER A 208 -13.22 -7.49 -6.01
CA SER A 208 -14.42 -6.98 -5.31
C SER A 208 -14.38 -7.03 -3.77
N LYS A 209 -13.43 -7.76 -3.18
CA LYS A 209 -13.23 -7.85 -1.72
C LYS A 209 -12.49 -6.63 -1.14
N SER A 210 -12.73 -5.43 -1.69
CA SER A 210 -12.16 -4.19 -1.16
C SER A 210 -12.87 -3.83 0.15
N PRO A 211 -12.18 -3.29 1.18
CA PRO A 211 -12.82 -2.73 2.36
C PRO A 211 -13.79 -1.56 2.04
N LEU A 212 -13.70 -0.96 0.85
CA LEU A 212 -14.69 0.00 0.35
C LEU A 212 -16.05 -0.66 0.01
N ALA A 213 -16.09 -1.97 -0.27
CA ALA A 213 -17.35 -2.69 -0.51
C ALA A 213 -18.23 -2.67 0.76
N ASN A 214 -17.63 -2.75 1.94
CA ASN A 214 -18.34 -2.63 3.22
C ASN A 214 -18.97 -1.24 3.43
N PHE A 215 -18.54 -0.22 2.69
CA PHE A 215 -19.14 1.12 2.75
C PHE A 215 -20.54 1.16 2.13
N PHE A 216 -20.80 0.25 1.19
CA PHE A 216 -22.03 0.17 0.42
C PHE A 216 -22.87 -1.07 0.72
N GLN A 217 -22.31 -2.05 1.45
CA GLN A 217 -23.08 -3.17 1.97
C GLN A 217 -24.17 -2.66 2.91
N THR A 218 -25.42 -2.76 2.45
CA THR A 218 -26.56 -2.89 3.33
C THR A 218 -26.49 -4.30 3.91
N GLU A 219 -26.21 -4.44 5.20
CA GLU A 219 -26.50 -5.69 5.91
C GLU A 219 -27.99 -5.97 5.72
N HIS A 220 -28.31 -6.88 4.79
CA HIS A 220 -29.55 -7.68 4.67
C HIS A 220 -29.46 -8.45 3.35
N THR A 221 -28.75 -9.57 3.37
CA THR A 221 -29.06 -10.68 2.47
C THR A 221 -30.38 -11.28 2.96
N PRO A 222 -31.42 -11.44 2.11
CA PRO A 222 -32.59 -12.23 2.50
C PRO A 222 -32.14 -13.66 2.76
N SER A 223 -32.68 -14.25 3.83
CA SER A 223 -32.59 -15.68 4.11
C SER A 223 -33.17 -16.47 2.93
N ILE A 224 -32.29 -17.06 2.12
CA ILE A 224 -32.64 -18.12 1.19
C ILE A 224 -32.71 -19.41 2.02
N GLU A 225 -33.87 -20.06 1.98
CA GLU A 225 -34.11 -21.37 2.58
C GLU A 225 -33.02 -22.37 2.18
N GLN A 226 -32.62 -23.17 3.17
CA GLN A 226 -31.63 -24.22 3.07
C GLN A 226 -32.02 -25.24 2.00
N SER A 227 -31.50 -25.07 0.79
CA SER A 227 -31.34 -26.17 -0.16
C SER A 227 -29.89 -26.59 -0.14
N GLN A 228 -29.66 -27.88 0.13
CA GLN A 228 -28.35 -28.51 0.29
C GLN A 228 -27.40 -28.12 -0.85
N VAL A 229 -26.40 -27.29 -0.53
CA VAL A 229 -25.27 -27.02 -1.41
C VAL A 229 -24.17 -27.99 -1.01
N SER A 230 -23.91 -28.96 -1.87
CA SER A 230 -22.65 -29.69 -1.89
C SER A 230 -21.52 -28.67 -1.99
N GLU A 231 -20.59 -28.70 -1.04
CA GLU A 231 -19.31 -27.99 -1.13
C GLU A 231 -18.55 -28.49 -2.37
N SER A 232 -18.79 -27.83 -3.50
CA SER A 232 -17.90 -27.94 -4.64
C SER A 232 -16.65 -27.11 -4.32
N PRO A 233 -15.44 -27.67 -4.47
CA PRO A 233 -14.22 -26.88 -4.31
C PRO A 233 -14.28 -25.72 -5.30
N LEU A 234 -13.99 -24.51 -4.81
CA LEU A 234 -13.86 -23.29 -5.59
C LEU A 234 -13.04 -23.56 -6.86
N THR A 235 -13.72 -23.79 -7.97
CA THR A 235 -13.09 -23.97 -9.27
C THR A 235 -12.41 -22.65 -9.61
N GLN A 236 -11.09 -22.68 -9.74
CA GLN A 236 -10.22 -21.56 -10.12
C GLN A 236 -10.54 -20.93 -11.50
N GLN A 237 -11.67 -21.28 -12.12
CA GLN A 237 -12.07 -20.88 -13.46
C GLN A 237 -12.90 -19.59 -13.55
N SER A 238 -13.32 -18.97 -12.43
CA SER A 238 -13.91 -17.61 -12.47
C SER A 238 -12.88 -16.47 -12.36
N LEU A 239 -11.59 -16.80 -12.18
CA LEU A 239 -10.49 -15.83 -12.04
C LEU A 239 -9.79 -15.51 -13.37
N SER A 240 -10.23 -16.11 -14.47
CA SER A 240 -9.74 -15.77 -15.80
C SER A 240 -10.86 -15.08 -16.59
N GLN A 241 -10.55 -13.87 -17.05
CA GLN A 241 -11.31 -13.04 -18.00
C GLN A 241 -12.22 -11.98 -17.36
N SER A 242 -11.62 -10.81 -17.04
CA SER A 242 -12.16 -9.47 -17.35
C SER A 242 -11.50 -8.33 -16.54
N GLY A 243 -10.55 -8.59 -15.64
CA GLY A 243 -9.77 -7.50 -15.05
C GLY A 243 -8.79 -6.92 -16.08
N LYS A 244 -9.04 -5.74 -16.65
CA LYS A 244 -8.04 -4.97 -17.42
C LYS A 244 -6.76 -4.90 -16.57
N ARG A 245 -5.71 -5.61 -16.97
CA ARG A 245 -4.44 -5.61 -16.23
C ARG A 245 -3.89 -4.19 -16.27
N GLN A 246 -3.59 -3.57 -15.13
CA GLN A 246 -3.02 -2.23 -15.11
C GLN A 246 -1.56 -2.30 -14.67
N SER A 247 -0.80 -1.27 -14.99
CA SER A 247 0.51 -1.02 -14.39
C SER A 247 0.44 0.27 -13.58
N LEU A 248 0.93 0.21 -12.35
CA LEU A 248 1.10 1.38 -11.50
C LEU A 248 2.59 1.66 -11.39
N SER A 249 3.03 2.82 -11.85
CA SER A 249 4.43 3.21 -11.75
C SER A 249 4.54 4.65 -11.30
N GLY A 250 5.68 5.01 -10.76
CA GLY A 250 5.86 6.34 -10.21
C GLY A 250 7.25 6.61 -9.72
N GLU A 251 7.39 7.83 -9.21
CA GLU A 251 8.57 8.31 -8.53
C GLU A 251 8.24 8.51 -7.05
N PHE A 252 9.24 8.33 -6.21
CA PHE A 252 9.14 8.66 -4.79
C PHE A 252 10.33 9.48 -4.33
N HIS A 253 10.09 10.30 -3.30
CA HIS A 253 11.11 11.00 -2.56
C HIS A 253 10.80 10.87 -1.06
N ALA A 254 11.66 10.14 -0.35
CA ALA A 254 11.62 9.92 1.08
C ALA A 254 12.68 10.78 1.77
N HIS A 255 12.34 11.38 2.90
CA HIS A 255 13.30 12.07 3.77
C HIS A 255 12.82 12.02 5.21
N GLN A 256 13.77 12.03 6.14
CA GLN A 256 13.45 12.18 7.56
C GLN A 256 13.24 13.67 7.91
N GLN A 257 12.20 13.94 8.69
CA GLN A 257 11.86 15.25 9.22
C GLN A 257 12.57 15.50 10.56
N ALA A 258 12.70 16.77 10.96
CA ALA A 258 13.38 17.16 12.20
C ALA A 258 12.78 16.54 13.49
N ASN A 259 11.53 16.10 13.47
CA ASN A 259 10.85 15.42 14.58
C ASN A 259 11.03 13.89 14.58
N GLY A 260 11.90 13.36 13.71
CA GLY A 260 12.19 11.94 13.52
C GLY A 260 11.18 11.17 12.65
N ALA A 261 10.09 11.81 12.20
CA ALA A 261 9.12 11.18 11.30
C ALA A 261 9.68 11.10 9.87
N TRP A 262 9.34 10.04 9.15
CA TRP A 262 9.63 9.90 7.73
C TRP A 262 8.47 10.44 6.91
N GLN A 263 8.78 11.27 5.91
CA GLN A 263 7.84 11.68 4.87
C GLN A 263 8.26 11.09 3.53
N ILE A 264 7.34 10.40 2.86
CA ILE A 264 7.50 9.87 1.52
C ILE A 264 6.48 10.56 0.60
N ASP A 265 6.97 11.38 -0.30
CA ASP A 265 6.21 11.99 -1.39
C ASP A 265 6.25 11.06 -2.61
N ILE A 266 5.08 10.64 -3.08
CA ILE A 266 4.89 9.67 -4.16
C ILE A 266 4.14 10.34 -5.30
N LYS A 267 4.70 10.33 -6.51
CA LYS A 267 4.00 10.73 -7.73
C LYS A 267 3.83 9.51 -8.59
N GLN A 268 2.59 9.05 -8.73
CA GLN A 268 2.30 7.82 -9.44
C GLN A 268 1.31 8.04 -10.57
N HIS A 269 1.42 7.18 -11.55
CA HIS A 269 0.56 7.15 -12.70
C HIS A 269 0.07 5.73 -12.95
N LEU A 270 -1.22 5.62 -13.27
CA LEU A 270 -1.87 4.37 -13.60
C LEU A 270 -2.04 4.29 -15.11
N ALA A 271 -1.63 3.18 -15.70
CA ALA A 271 -1.75 2.93 -17.14
C ALA A 271 -2.41 1.58 -17.40
N SER A 272 -3.10 1.50 -18.54
CA SER A 272 -3.61 0.25 -19.10
C SER A 272 -2.59 -0.31 -20.11
N PRO A 273 -2.61 -1.61 -20.44
CA PRO A 273 -1.62 -2.21 -21.32
C PRO A 273 -1.75 -1.54 -22.69
N ASN A 274 -0.62 -1.07 -23.24
CA ASN A 274 -0.55 -0.37 -24.52
C ASN A 274 -1.29 0.99 -24.57
N GLN A 275 -1.57 1.61 -23.42
CA GLN A 275 -2.22 2.92 -23.36
C GLN A 275 -1.38 3.95 -22.60
N LYS A 276 -1.61 5.23 -22.89
CA LYS A 276 -1.02 6.33 -22.13
C LYS A 276 -1.52 6.27 -20.67
N PRO A 277 -0.71 6.77 -19.71
CA PRO A 277 -1.16 6.89 -18.33
C PRO A 277 -2.43 7.74 -18.25
N TRP A 278 -3.46 7.23 -17.58
CA TRP A 278 -4.80 7.84 -17.55
C TRP A 278 -5.13 8.49 -16.21
N LEU A 279 -4.49 8.05 -15.12
CA LEU A 279 -4.65 8.67 -13.80
C LEU A 279 -3.29 9.08 -13.25
N THR A 280 -3.09 10.39 -13.06
CA THR A 280 -1.93 10.93 -12.32
C THR A 280 -2.38 11.32 -10.92
N HIS A 281 -1.67 10.81 -9.92
CA HIS A 281 -2.00 11.01 -8.53
C HIS A 281 -0.75 11.27 -7.69
N GLN A 282 -0.86 12.22 -6.76
CA GLN A 282 0.19 12.52 -5.80
C GLN A 282 -0.24 12.04 -4.42
N MET A 283 0.63 11.28 -3.79
CA MET A 283 0.44 10.67 -2.49
C MET A 283 1.54 11.16 -1.56
N LYS A 284 1.21 11.33 -0.30
CA LYS A 284 2.16 11.63 0.76
C LYS A 284 1.88 10.68 1.90
N VAL A 285 2.89 9.90 2.24
CA VAL A 285 2.90 8.99 3.38
C VAL A 285 3.76 9.62 4.44
N ARG A 286 3.24 9.77 5.66
CA ARG A 286 4.04 10.09 6.83
C ARG A 286 3.92 8.97 7.83
N PHE A 287 5.03 8.54 8.38
CA PHE A 287 5.04 7.59 9.47
C PHE A 287 6.15 7.97 10.44
N LYS A 288 5.87 7.81 11.73
CA LYS A 288 6.89 7.95 12.76
C LYS A 288 7.26 6.54 13.23
N PRO A 289 8.48 6.07 12.96
CA PRO A 289 8.91 4.77 13.45
C PRO A 289 8.92 4.79 14.98
N VAL A 290 8.43 3.72 15.60
CA VAL A 290 8.64 3.48 17.03
C VAL A 290 10.05 2.93 17.16
N ILE A 291 10.97 3.77 17.63
CA ILE A 291 12.32 3.32 17.97
C ILE A 291 12.24 2.83 19.42
N PRO A 292 12.49 1.53 19.71
CA PRO A 292 12.56 1.09 21.09
C PRO A 292 13.72 1.81 21.78
N THR A 293 13.40 2.80 22.62
CA THR A 293 14.38 3.41 23.51
C THR A 293 14.59 2.45 24.66
N THR A 294 15.79 1.90 24.77
CA THR A 294 16.26 1.16 25.95
C THR A 294 16.30 2.12 27.14
N THR A 295 15.21 2.21 27.89
CA THR A 295 15.22 2.90 29.18
C THR A 295 14.43 2.09 30.20
N SER A 296 15.19 1.50 31.13
CA SER A 296 14.86 1.07 32.50
C SER A 296 13.42 0.64 32.82
N MET A 297 13.32 -0.57 33.38
CA MET A 297 12.22 -1.06 34.22
C MET A 297 11.41 0.07 34.87
N GLY A 298 10.10 0.08 34.58
CA GLY A 298 9.12 0.84 35.36
C GLY A 298 8.38 1.91 34.56
N SER A 299 7.38 1.49 33.78
CA SER A 299 6.06 2.13 33.62
C SER A 299 5.50 1.80 32.24
N SER A 300 4.40 1.05 32.23
CA SER A 300 3.51 0.91 31.09
C SER A 300 2.98 2.30 30.74
N THR A 301 3.58 2.91 29.73
CA THR A 301 2.95 4.00 28.99
C THR A 301 2.58 3.42 27.65
N ASN A 302 1.29 3.53 27.30
CA ASN A 302 0.76 3.09 26.02
C ASN A 302 1.54 3.80 24.89
N ALA A 303 2.55 3.13 24.36
CA ALA A 303 3.19 3.54 23.13
C ALA A 303 2.14 3.36 22.04
N SER A 304 1.63 4.48 21.54
CA SER A 304 0.77 4.48 20.37
C SER A 304 1.61 3.93 19.22
N GLY A 305 1.26 2.71 18.77
CA GLY A 305 1.85 2.09 17.60
C GLY A 305 1.96 3.11 16.47
N GLY A 306 3.09 3.11 15.76
CA GLY A 306 3.47 4.18 14.84
C GLY A 306 2.30 4.69 14.00
N GLN A 307 1.97 5.98 14.13
CA GLN A 307 0.87 6.57 13.38
C GLN A 307 1.29 6.71 11.91
N ILE A 308 0.65 5.93 11.04
CA ILE A 308 0.74 6.11 9.59
C ILE A 308 -0.36 7.10 9.18
N GLU A 309 0.06 8.24 8.67
CA GLU A 309 -0.81 9.21 8.02
C GLU A 309 -0.61 9.09 6.51
N LEU A 310 -1.71 8.89 5.79
CA LEU A 310 -1.74 8.88 4.35
C LEU A 310 -2.52 10.10 3.88
N SER A 311 -2.02 10.80 2.88
CA SER A 311 -2.77 11.85 2.22
C SER A 311 -2.46 11.85 0.74
N GLY A 312 -3.33 12.44 -0.06
CA GLY A 312 -3.07 12.53 -1.47
C GLY A 312 -4.02 13.46 -2.19
N SER A 313 -3.68 13.75 -3.44
CA SER A 313 -4.46 14.62 -4.30
C SER A 313 -4.51 14.11 -5.74
N ILE A 314 -5.65 14.37 -6.38
CA ILE A 314 -5.89 14.14 -7.80
C ILE A 314 -6.45 15.46 -8.35
N LYS A 315 -5.75 16.06 -9.32
CA LYS A 315 -6.12 17.38 -9.84
C LYS A 315 -7.43 17.35 -10.61
N VAL A 316 -7.54 16.42 -11.55
CA VAL A 316 -8.72 16.26 -12.41
C VAL A 316 -8.94 14.77 -12.62
N LEU A 317 -10.20 14.34 -12.52
CA LEU A 317 -10.63 12.97 -12.79
C LEU A 317 -11.96 13.01 -13.56
N PRO A 318 -11.94 12.75 -14.87
CA PRO A 318 -13.15 12.56 -15.65
C PRO A 318 -13.90 11.32 -15.15
N LEU A 319 -15.20 11.45 -14.86
CA LEU A 319 -15.99 10.36 -14.28
C LEU A 319 -16.18 9.21 -15.28
N ASP A 320 -16.32 9.51 -16.56
CA ASP A 320 -16.34 8.54 -17.65
C ASP A 320 -15.05 7.70 -17.67
N GLN A 321 -13.88 8.33 -17.54
CA GLN A 321 -12.61 7.61 -17.47
C GLN A 321 -12.50 6.75 -16.21
N LEU A 322 -12.99 7.23 -15.06
CA LEU A 322 -13.04 6.44 -13.85
C LEU A 322 -13.91 5.19 -14.05
N LEU A 323 -15.15 5.37 -14.50
CA LEU A 323 -16.12 4.29 -14.67
C LEU A 323 -15.68 3.28 -15.74
N ASN A 324 -15.07 3.73 -16.84
CA ASN A 324 -14.60 2.85 -17.92
C ASN A 324 -13.33 2.06 -17.57
N ASN A 325 -12.56 2.51 -16.56
CA ASN A 325 -11.29 1.88 -16.16
C ASN A 325 -11.35 1.19 -14.79
N LEU A 326 -12.40 1.43 -14.01
CA LEU A 326 -12.67 0.64 -12.81
C LEU A 326 -13.17 -0.76 -13.21
N PRO A 327 -12.64 -1.83 -12.59
CA PRO A 327 -13.19 -3.17 -12.77
C PRO A 327 -14.66 -3.21 -12.34
N ALA A 328 -15.49 -3.85 -13.17
CA ALA A 328 -16.94 -3.96 -12.97
C ALA A 328 -17.27 -4.58 -11.60
N GLU A 329 -16.38 -5.42 -11.08
CA GLU A 329 -16.48 -6.06 -9.77
C GLU A 329 -16.54 -5.06 -8.61
N ILE A 330 -15.84 -3.92 -8.71
CA ILE A 330 -15.92 -2.86 -7.68
C ILE A 330 -17.29 -2.20 -7.76
N ILE A 331 -17.75 -1.87 -8.97
CA ILE A 331 -19.02 -1.16 -9.21
C ILE A 331 -20.22 -2.03 -8.77
N ASN A 332 -20.16 -3.34 -9.08
CA ASN A 332 -21.23 -4.30 -8.79
C ASN A 332 -21.30 -4.69 -7.30
N SER A 333 -20.19 -4.56 -6.55
CA SER A 333 -20.14 -4.94 -5.13
C SER A 333 -20.89 -3.98 -4.19
N ALA A 334 -21.26 -2.80 -4.68
CA ALA A 334 -21.82 -1.74 -3.86
C ALA A 334 -23.36 -1.79 -3.73
N ASN A 335 -24.07 -2.08 -4.81
CA ASN A 335 -25.54 -2.27 -4.86
C ASN A 335 -25.88 -2.73 -6.29
N PRO A 336 -26.80 -3.69 -6.52
CA PRO A 336 -27.18 -4.10 -7.87
C PRO A 336 -27.72 -2.95 -8.76
N LYS A 337 -28.25 -1.87 -8.18
CA LYS A 337 -28.72 -0.67 -8.93
C LYS A 337 -27.66 0.45 -9.06
N LEU A 338 -26.53 0.35 -8.35
CA LEU A 338 -25.45 1.34 -8.43
C LEU A 338 -24.79 1.39 -9.83
N PRO A 339 -24.56 0.27 -10.53
CA PRO A 339 -23.97 0.29 -11.87
C PRO A 339 -24.80 1.11 -12.87
N GLU A 340 -26.12 0.94 -12.88
CA GLU A 340 -27.02 1.69 -13.77
C GLU A 340 -27.03 3.18 -13.45
N THR A 341 -27.06 3.52 -12.16
CA THR A 341 -27.05 4.93 -11.71
C THR A 341 -25.70 5.60 -11.91
N LEU A 342 -24.58 4.89 -11.69
CA LEU A 342 -23.22 5.41 -11.90
C LEU A 342 -22.89 5.54 -13.39
N ALA A 343 -23.29 4.58 -14.23
CA ALA A 343 -23.06 4.63 -15.68
C ALA A 343 -23.74 5.84 -16.35
N ALA A 344 -24.80 6.35 -15.74
CA ALA A 344 -25.49 7.56 -16.18
C ALA A 344 -24.82 8.87 -15.71
N ILE A 345 -23.80 8.82 -14.85
CA ILE A 345 -23.15 10.03 -14.32
C ILE A 345 -22.01 10.45 -15.23
N GLN A 346 -22.12 11.68 -15.72
CA GLN A 346 -21.08 12.36 -16.48
C GLN A 346 -20.63 13.61 -15.74
N GLY A 347 -19.41 14.06 -16.05
CA GLY A 347 -18.84 15.26 -15.48
C GLY A 347 -17.38 15.08 -15.09
N THR A 348 -16.84 16.09 -14.45
CA THR A 348 -15.43 16.12 -14.05
C THR A 348 -15.30 16.39 -12.57
N LEU A 349 -14.46 15.59 -11.90
CA LEU A 349 -14.04 15.86 -10.54
C LEU A 349 -12.73 16.64 -10.58
N HIS A 350 -12.60 17.64 -9.71
CA HIS A 350 -11.43 18.50 -9.58
C HIS A 350 -10.96 18.57 -8.14
N ASP A 351 -9.67 18.80 -7.94
CA ASP A 351 -9.06 19.05 -6.62
C ASP A 351 -9.45 18.01 -5.57
N ILE A 352 -9.51 16.74 -5.97
CA ILE A 352 -9.77 15.65 -5.05
C ILE A 352 -8.59 15.58 -4.08
N GLN A 353 -8.87 15.71 -2.80
CA GLN A 353 -7.91 15.63 -1.72
C GLN A 353 -8.41 14.64 -0.70
N TRP A 354 -7.59 13.69 -0.31
CA TRP A 354 -7.94 12.72 0.71
C TRP A 354 -6.86 12.66 1.78
N ALA A 355 -7.28 12.35 2.98
CA ALA A 355 -6.41 12.10 4.12
C ALA A 355 -6.98 10.95 4.94
N TYR A 356 -6.10 10.10 5.45
CA TYR A 356 -6.42 8.93 6.23
C TYR A 356 -5.42 8.77 7.38
N SER A 357 -5.94 8.53 8.57
CA SER A 357 -5.26 8.02 9.74
C SER A 357 -6.19 7.00 10.42
N PRO A 358 -5.68 6.12 11.29
CA PRO A 358 -6.45 4.98 11.81
C PRO A 358 -7.84 5.32 12.39
N ASN A 359 -8.01 6.52 12.96
CA ASN A 359 -9.27 6.96 13.56
C ASN A 359 -9.98 8.08 12.79
N HIS A 360 -9.37 8.63 11.73
CA HIS A 360 -9.90 9.80 11.04
C HIS A 360 -9.59 9.73 9.54
N TRP A 361 -10.61 9.95 8.72
CA TRP A 361 -10.40 10.18 7.29
C TRP A 361 -11.22 11.36 6.81
N ARG A 362 -10.78 11.97 5.71
CA ARG A 362 -11.49 13.07 5.07
C ARG A 362 -11.26 13.03 3.57
N VAL A 363 -12.30 13.27 2.80
CA VAL A 363 -12.22 13.46 1.34
C VAL A 363 -12.85 14.80 1.00
N ARG A 364 -12.12 15.66 0.31
CA ARG A 364 -12.62 16.90 -0.28
C ARG A 364 -12.50 16.81 -1.79
N LEU A 365 -13.50 17.26 -2.51
CA LEU A 365 -13.45 17.34 -3.96
C LEU A 365 -14.35 18.45 -4.47
N SER A 366 -14.03 18.97 -5.65
CA SER A 366 -14.91 19.81 -6.45
C SER A 366 -15.48 18.95 -7.59
N PHE A 367 -16.68 19.25 -8.04
CA PHE A 367 -17.26 18.63 -9.23
C PHE A 367 -17.86 19.72 -10.12
N ALA A 368 -17.72 19.54 -11.43
CA ALA A 368 -18.20 20.47 -12.43
C ALA A 368 -19.02 19.75 -13.50
N ASP A 369 -20.10 20.41 -13.92
CA ASP A 369 -21.02 19.96 -14.97
C ASP A 369 -21.52 18.54 -14.78
N LEU A 370 -21.78 18.17 -13.52
CA LEU A 370 -22.31 16.86 -13.18
C LEU A 370 -23.69 16.71 -13.82
N THR A 371 -23.80 15.68 -14.65
CA THR A 371 -25.01 15.38 -15.40
C THR A 371 -25.39 13.92 -15.16
N THR A 372 -26.67 13.67 -14.93
CA THR A 372 -27.24 12.35 -14.71
C THR A 372 -28.47 12.17 -15.56
N GLU A 373 -28.62 11.02 -16.18
CA GLU A 373 -29.88 10.63 -16.80
C GLU A 373 -30.90 10.21 -15.73
N PRO A 374 -32.22 10.38 -15.97
CA PRO A 374 -33.23 9.87 -15.07
C PRO A 374 -33.23 8.34 -15.05
N VAL A 375 -33.04 7.75 -13.87
CA VAL A 375 -33.00 6.29 -13.68
C VAL A 375 -34.06 5.86 -12.66
N GLY A 376 -35.10 5.19 -13.13
CA GLY A 376 -36.23 4.75 -12.31
C GLY A 376 -36.97 5.94 -11.67
N GLN A 377 -36.83 6.10 -10.35
CA GLN A 377 -37.43 7.22 -9.61
C GLN A 377 -36.45 8.38 -9.36
N LEU A 378 -35.17 8.23 -9.74
CA LEU A 378 -34.17 9.28 -9.57
C LEU A 378 -34.29 10.30 -10.70
N PRO A 379 -34.30 11.62 -10.38
CA PRO A 379 -34.33 12.64 -11.40
C PRO A 379 -33.05 12.69 -12.22
N GLY A 380 -33.18 13.10 -13.48
CA GLY A 380 -32.04 13.57 -14.25
C GLY A 380 -31.62 14.95 -13.78
N ILE A 381 -30.32 15.22 -13.77
CA ILE A 381 -29.74 16.50 -13.36
C ILE A 381 -28.77 16.92 -14.45
N SER A 382 -28.72 18.19 -14.80
CA SER A 382 -27.71 18.72 -15.72
C SER A 382 -27.13 20.04 -15.21
N GLY A 383 -25.82 20.22 -15.39
CA GLY A 383 -25.10 21.45 -15.04
C GLY A 383 -24.77 21.60 -13.55
N LEU A 384 -24.89 20.54 -12.74
CA LEU A 384 -24.67 20.65 -11.30
C LEU A 384 -23.18 20.78 -10.98
N SER A 385 -22.81 21.84 -10.27
CA SER A 385 -21.43 22.12 -9.86
C SER A 385 -21.34 22.49 -8.38
N GLY A 386 -20.27 22.07 -7.73
CA GLY A 386 -20.14 22.25 -6.29
C GLY A 386 -18.87 21.67 -5.69
N GLN A 387 -18.85 21.67 -4.36
CA GLN A 387 -17.79 21.07 -3.56
C GLN A 387 -18.38 20.11 -2.55
N ILE A 388 -17.67 19.03 -2.27
CA ILE A 388 -18.04 18.01 -1.29
C ILE A 388 -16.92 17.89 -0.27
N ASP A 389 -17.28 17.85 1.02
CA ASP A 389 -16.39 17.52 2.13
C ASP A 389 -16.99 16.35 2.91
N ILE A 390 -16.32 15.20 2.88
CA ILE A 390 -16.76 13.92 3.43
C ILE A 390 -15.86 13.53 4.60
N LYS A 391 -16.47 13.08 5.69
CA LYS A 391 -15.86 12.51 6.91
C LYS A 391 -16.62 11.21 7.26
N PRO A 392 -16.13 10.36 8.19
CA PRO A 392 -16.67 9.01 8.39
C PRO A 392 -18.20 8.90 8.45
N ASN A 393 -18.83 9.73 9.28
CA ASN A 393 -20.26 9.67 9.55
C ASN A 393 -21.01 10.95 9.16
N LYS A 394 -20.36 11.88 8.43
CA LYS A 394 -20.97 13.18 8.07
C LYS A 394 -20.28 13.83 6.89
N GLY A 395 -20.94 14.77 6.28
CA GLY A 395 -20.31 15.66 5.32
C GLY A 395 -21.21 16.79 4.88
N THR A 396 -20.70 17.59 3.95
CA THR A 396 -21.40 18.74 3.39
C THR A 396 -21.16 18.84 1.89
N VAL A 397 -22.23 19.05 1.13
CA VAL A 397 -22.18 19.49 -0.27
C VAL A 397 -22.48 20.98 -0.31
N TYR A 398 -21.67 21.75 -1.03
CA TYR A 398 -21.85 23.17 -1.28
C TYR A 398 -22.10 23.41 -2.77
N PHE A 399 -23.15 24.16 -3.10
CA PHE A 399 -23.48 24.53 -4.47
C PHE A 399 -23.12 25.99 -4.74
N HIS A 400 -22.27 26.23 -5.73
CA HIS A 400 -21.72 27.54 -6.09
C HIS A 400 -22.50 28.17 -7.25
N LYS A 401 -23.76 28.59 -7.02
CA LYS A 401 -24.59 29.30 -8.01
C LYS A 401 -24.48 28.67 -9.41
N ALA A 402 -24.98 27.43 -9.53
CA ALA A 402 -25.04 26.73 -10.81
C ALA A 402 -26.43 26.94 -11.44
N ALA A 403 -26.47 27.14 -12.76
CA ALA A 403 -27.69 26.92 -13.52
C ALA A 403 -27.90 25.41 -13.61
N VAL A 404 -29.05 24.92 -13.17
CA VAL A 404 -29.31 23.48 -13.06
C VAL A 404 -30.63 23.17 -13.75
N THR A 405 -30.63 22.14 -14.58
CA THR A 405 -31.87 21.59 -15.14
C THR A 405 -32.18 20.27 -14.44
N LEU A 406 -33.38 20.16 -13.90
CA LEU A 406 -33.90 18.96 -13.24
C LEU A 406 -34.93 18.30 -14.16
N ASN A 407 -34.61 17.10 -14.64
CA ASN A 407 -35.51 16.28 -15.43
C ASN A 407 -36.27 15.31 -14.52
N LEU A 408 -37.55 15.60 -14.29
CA LEU A 408 -38.42 14.88 -13.37
C LEU A 408 -39.63 14.32 -14.14
N PRO A 409 -39.45 13.33 -15.04
CA PRO A 409 -40.50 12.92 -15.99
C PRO A 409 -41.75 12.34 -15.29
N ASN A 410 -41.60 11.81 -14.07
CA ASN A 410 -42.70 11.27 -13.28
C ASN A 410 -43.50 12.33 -12.51
N LEU A 411 -43.02 13.58 -12.45
CA LEU A 411 -43.66 14.67 -11.69
C LEU A 411 -43.99 15.90 -12.54
N TYR A 412 -43.21 16.16 -13.60
CA TYR A 412 -43.34 17.34 -14.45
C TYR A 412 -43.31 16.94 -15.94
N SER A 413 -44.10 17.64 -16.76
CA SER A 413 -44.14 17.43 -18.22
C SER A 413 -42.95 18.03 -18.97
N HIS A 414 -42.22 18.94 -18.35
CA HIS A 414 -41.03 19.59 -18.91
C HIS A 414 -39.94 19.69 -17.84
N PRO A 415 -38.64 19.69 -18.22
CA PRO A 415 -37.55 19.87 -17.27
C PRO A 415 -37.64 21.20 -16.51
N LEU A 416 -37.45 21.14 -15.20
CA LEU A 416 -37.41 22.32 -14.35
C LEU A 416 -36.04 23.00 -14.46
N SER A 417 -36.02 24.22 -15.00
CA SER A 417 -34.79 24.99 -15.17
C SER A 417 -34.61 26.02 -14.05
N LEU A 418 -33.57 25.82 -13.24
CA LEU A 418 -33.17 26.71 -12.17
C LEU A 418 -32.05 27.61 -12.68
N ALA A 419 -32.30 28.92 -12.75
CA ALA A 419 -31.29 29.93 -13.09
C ALA A 419 -30.16 29.98 -12.05
N GLN A 420 -30.44 29.64 -10.80
CA GLN A 420 -29.43 29.58 -9.74
C GLN A 420 -29.82 28.58 -8.65
N LEU A 421 -28.93 27.63 -8.37
CA LEU A 421 -28.92 26.82 -7.15
C LEU A 421 -27.73 27.21 -6.27
N LYS A 422 -27.99 27.64 -5.02
CA LYS A 422 -26.95 28.04 -4.06
C LYS A 422 -27.31 27.61 -2.65
N GLY A 423 -26.35 27.05 -1.93
CA GLY A 423 -26.51 26.69 -0.53
C GLY A 423 -25.71 25.46 -0.18
N ASN A 424 -26.05 24.82 0.93
CA ASN A 424 -25.40 23.61 1.36
C ASN A 424 -26.38 22.59 1.89
N ILE A 425 -26.07 21.32 1.64
CA ILE A 425 -26.75 20.17 2.22
C ILE A 425 -25.73 19.45 3.08
N ASN A 426 -26.04 19.31 4.36
CA ASN A 426 -25.24 18.51 5.28
C ASN A 426 -25.91 17.15 5.40
N TRP A 427 -25.11 16.09 5.52
CA TRP A 427 -25.62 14.79 5.91
C TRP A 427 -24.90 14.30 7.15
N GLN A 428 -25.62 13.52 7.96
CA GLN A 428 -25.08 12.78 9.08
C GLN A 428 -25.68 11.37 9.07
N ARG A 429 -24.81 10.36 9.14
CA ARG A 429 -25.19 8.95 9.11
C ARG A 429 -24.91 8.32 10.47
N THR A 430 -25.87 7.52 10.92
CA THR A 430 -25.75 6.57 12.02
C THR A 430 -26.00 5.16 11.50
N GLN A 431 -25.96 4.15 12.36
CA GLN A 431 -26.30 2.78 11.96
C GLN A 431 -27.75 2.63 11.45
N LYS A 432 -28.69 3.44 11.95
CA LYS A 432 -30.13 3.30 11.65
C LYS A 432 -30.70 4.41 10.76
N LEU A 433 -30.03 5.56 10.70
CA LEU A 433 -30.60 6.78 10.13
C LEU A 433 -29.58 7.58 9.32
N LEU A 434 -30.00 8.06 8.15
CA LEU A 434 -29.35 9.12 7.39
C LEU A 434 -30.18 10.40 7.53
N ARG A 435 -29.62 11.40 8.21
CA ARG A 435 -30.21 12.74 8.35
C ARG A 435 -29.59 13.69 7.33
N LEU A 436 -30.41 14.30 6.49
CA LEU A 436 -30.04 15.41 5.61
C LEU A 436 -30.51 16.71 6.26
N THR A 437 -29.72 17.77 6.21
CA THR A 437 -30.07 19.06 6.81
C THR A 437 -29.53 20.21 5.99
N THR A 438 -30.40 21.18 5.71
CA THR A 438 -30.04 22.45 5.08
C THR A 438 -30.48 23.61 5.94
N LYS A 439 -29.60 24.59 6.13
CA LYS A 439 -29.96 25.85 6.81
C LYS A 439 -30.43 26.93 5.84
N LYS A 440 -30.06 26.81 4.56
CA LYS A 440 -30.32 27.82 3.53
C LYS A 440 -29.98 27.28 2.14
N LEU A 441 -30.82 26.40 1.61
CA LEU A 441 -30.74 26.02 0.20
C LEU A 441 -31.66 26.94 -0.59
N GLN A 442 -31.11 27.70 -1.53
CA GLN A 442 -31.85 28.63 -2.36
C GLN A 442 -31.84 28.14 -3.81
N ALA A 443 -33.01 28.06 -4.40
CA ALA A 443 -33.23 27.84 -5.82
C ALA A 443 -33.96 29.06 -6.41
N VAL A 444 -33.51 29.53 -7.56
CA VAL A 444 -34.13 30.62 -8.30
C VAL A 444 -34.43 30.11 -9.70
N ASP A 445 -35.69 30.19 -10.10
CA ASP A 445 -36.10 30.05 -11.49
C ASP A 445 -36.46 31.44 -12.07
N ASN A 446 -36.99 31.51 -13.29
CA ASN A 446 -37.31 32.78 -13.95
C ASN A 446 -38.42 33.58 -13.25
N ASN A 447 -39.27 32.94 -12.45
CA ASN A 447 -40.49 33.51 -11.90
C ASN A 447 -40.53 33.48 -10.35
N MET A 448 -39.72 32.63 -9.72
CA MET A 448 -39.79 32.33 -8.30
C MET A 448 -38.41 32.12 -7.68
N LYS A 449 -38.31 32.53 -6.41
CA LYS A 449 -37.18 32.22 -5.54
C LYS A 449 -37.68 31.38 -4.37
N VAL A 450 -37.19 30.15 -4.29
CA VAL A 450 -37.50 29.19 -3.22
C VAL A 450 -36.31 29.11 -2.27
N GLN A 451 -36.58 29.15 -0.97
CA GLN A 451 -35.59 28.87 0.06
C GLN A 451 -36.07 27.72 0.93
N VAL A 452 -35.26 26.67 1.02
CA VAL A 452 -35.51 25.47 1.81
C VAL A 452 -34.63 25.50 3.05
N VAL A 453 -35.26 25.29 4.22
CA VAL A 453 -34.60 25.21 5.52
C VAL A 453 -35.24 24.06 6.29
N GLY A 454 -34.46 23.06 6.66
CA GLY A 454 -35.03 21.92 7.35
C GLY A 454 -34.17 20.68 7.32
N SER A 455 -34.79 19.57 7.67
CA SER A 455 -34.15 18.26 7.71
C SER A 455 -35.04 17.16 7.15
N ILE A 456 -34.40 16.17 6.52
CA ILE A 456 -35.05 14.93 6.09
C ILE A 456 -34.33 13.77 6.77
N ASP A 457 -35.09 12.90 7.42
CA ASP A 457 -34.64 11.72 8.14
C ASP A 457 -35.02 10.47 7.36
N ILE A 458 -34.02 9.76 6.84
CA ILE A 458 -34.18 8.57 6.00
C ILE A 458 -33.75 7.33 6.81
N PRO A 459 -34.68 6.44 7.19
CA PRO A 459 -34.36 5.18 7.83
C PRO A 459 -33.54 4.27 6.89
N LEU A 460 -32.41 3.75 7.37
CA LEU A 460 -31.55 2.86 6.58
C LEU A 460 -31.97 1.39 6.65
N THR A 461 -32.81 1.02 7.62
CA THR A 461 -33.33 -0.34 7.85
C THR A 461 -34.70 -0.56 7.20
N GLY A 462 -35.08 0.28 6.24
CA GLY A 462 -36.44 0.34 5.69
C GLY A 462 -37.41 1.19 6.53
N GLY A 463 -38.45 1.70 5.88
CA GLY A 463 -39.43 2.63 6.48
C GLY A 463 -39.66 3.88 5.61
N THR A 464 -40.64 4.69 5.99
CA THR A 464 -40.94 5.96 5.31
C THR A 464 -40.00 7.08 5.79
N PRO A 465 -39.40 7.86 4.88
CA PRO A 465 -38.66 9.06 5.25
C PRO A 465 -39.57 10.07 5.96
N ASN A 466 -39.03 10.76 6.97
CA ASN A 466 -39.70 11.86 7.64
C ASN A 466 -39.05 13.20 7.23
N SER A 467 -39.86 14.23 6.97
CA SER A 467 -39.39 15.54 6.52
C SER A 467 -39.91 16.66 7.41
N HIS A 468 -39.01 17.55 7.80
CA HIS A 468 -39.28 18.80 8.51
C HIS A 468 -38.66 19.94 7.69
N LEU A 469 -39.35 20.40 6.63
CA LEU A 469 -38.86 21.33 5.61
C LEU A 469 -39.56 22.69 5.63
#